data_AF-A0A060BSE6-F1
#
_entry.id   AF-A0A060BSE6-F1
#
_cell.length_a   1.000
_cell.length_b   1.000
_cell.length_c   1.000
_cell.angle_alpha   90.00
_cell.angle_beta   90.00
_cell.angle_gamma   90.00
#
_symmetry.space_group_name_H-M   'P 1'
#
loop_
_entity.id
_entity.type
_entity.pdbx_description
1 polymer ?
#
loop_
_entity_poly.entity_id
_entity_poly.type
_entity_poly.pdbx_seq_one_letter_code
_entity_poly.pdbx_strand_id
1 'polypeptide(L)'
;MRARGGRLRRIGDRIEVARADDGAAADLGTSFVDFDDTSGDPERITRGQLEAAAAKSWDDLLAAHVAEHQRLFHRVELDLGRSPAAIAELPTDERVARFEQGGD
;
A
#
# COMPACT_ATOMS: atom_id res chain seq x y z
N MET A 1 -7.16 -5.65 -16.10
CA MET A 1 -8.02 -5.21 -14.98
C MET A 1 -9.36 -5.95 -15.06
N ARG A 2 -9.68 -6.80 -14.08
CA ARG A 2 -10.98 -7.50 -14.01
C ARG A 2 -11.69 -7.05 -12.74
N ALA A 3 -12.98 -6.77 -12.82
CA ALA A 3 -13.83 -6.61 -11.65
C ALA A 3 -14.49 -7.96 -11.38
N ARG A 4 -14.41 -8.46 -10.14
CA ARG A 4 -15.23 -9.59 -9.69
C ARG A 4 -16.61 -9.05 -9.30
N GLY A 5 -17.69 -9.67 -9.81
CA GLY A 5 -19.09 -9.29 -9.55
C GLY A 5 -19.59 -8.00 -10.20
N GLY A 6 -18.70 -7.10 -10.61
CA GLY A 6 -19.03 -5.76 -11.09
C GLY A 6 -18.74 -5.47 -12.57
N ARG A 7 -18.89 -4.20 -12.95
CA ARG A 7 -18.53 -3.67 -14.27
C ARG A 7 -17.45 -2.61 -14.16
N LEU A 8 -16.49 -2.67 -15.09
CA LEU A 8 -15.48 -1.64 -15.33
C LEU A 8 -15.83 -0.89 -16.62
N ARG A 9 -15.85 0.44 -16.57
CA ARG A 9 -16.01 1.29 -17.75
C ARG A 9 -14.97 2.39 -17.75
N ARG A 10 -14.28 2.58 -18.87
CA ARG A 10 -13.48 3.79 -19.08
C ARG A 10 -14.39 4.90 -19.58
N ILE A 11 -14.40 6.05 -18.90
CA ILE A 11 -15.12 7.26 -19.30
C ILE A 11 -14.11 8.39 -19.36
N GLY A 12 -13.66 8.73 -20.57
CA GLY A 12 -12.60 9.71 -20.78
C GLY A 12 -11.30 9.32 -20.07
N ASP A 13 -10.92 10.15 -19.10
CA ASP A 13 -9.74 10.03 -18.23
C ASP A 13 -10.02 9.24 -16.93
N ARG A 14 -11.24 8.72 -16.75
CA ARG A 14 -11.65 8.00 -15.54
C ARG A 14 -11.93 6.54 -15.80
N ILE A 15 -11.73 5.73 -14.77
CA ILE A 15 -12.21 4.35 -14.69
C ILE A 15 -13.35 4.32 -13.67
N GLU A 16 -14.55 3.97 -14.13
CA GLU A 16 -15.71 3.74 -13.29
C GLU A 16 -15.80 2.26 -12.94
N VAL A 17 -15.85 1.98 -11.63
CA VAL A 17 -16.06 0.64 -11.07
C VAL A 17 -17.45 0.63 -10.42
N ALA A 18 -18.35 -0.21 -10.93
CA ALA A 18 -19.72 -0.30 -10.44
C ALA A 18 -20.05 -1.72 -9.97
N ARG A 19 -20.60 -1.83 -8.76
CA ARG A 19 -21.06 -3.10 -8.15
C ARG A 19 -19.97 -4.19 -8.10
N ALA A 20 -18.71 -3.79 -7.90
CA ALA A 20 -17.62 -4.74 -7.72
C ALA A 20 -17.58 -5.19 -6.25
N ASP A 21 -17.28 -6.47 -6.05
CA ASP A 21 -17.10 -7.05 -4.71
C ASP A 21 -15.68 -6.75 -4.18
N ASP A 22 -14.74 -6.44 -5.08
CA ASP A 22 -13.32 -6.24 -4.81
C ASP A 22 -12.78 -4.91 -5.37
N GLY A 23 -11.65 -4.45 -4.82
CA GLY A 23 -10.97 -3.21 -5.21
C GLY A 23 -10.17 -3.28 -6.52
N ALA A 24 -9.66 -2.11 -6.94
CA ALA A 24 -8.82 -1.93 -8.12
C ALA A 24 -7.35 -1.80 -7.74
N ALA A 25 -6.45 -2.47 -8.46
CA ALA A 25 -5.00 -2.28 -8.36
C ALA A 25 -4.52 -1.19 -9.32
N ALA A 26 -3.52 -0.41 -8.90
CA ALA A 26 -2.83 0.58 -9.72
C ALA A 26 -1.32 0.41 -9.58
N ASP A 27 -0.60 0.72 -10.64
CA ASP A 27 0.86 0.69 -10.69
C ASP A 27 1.37 1.88 -11.50
N LEU A 28 2.54 2.39 -11.11
CA LEU A 28 3.16 3.55 -11.72
C LEU A 28 4.66 3.30 -11.87
N GLY A 29 5.18 3.59 -13.05
CA GLY A 29 6.59 3.44 -13.39
C GLY A 29 7.10 4.61 -14.22
N THR A 30 8.41 4.79 -14.21
CA THR A 30 9.12 5.78 -15.04
C THR A 30 10.05 5.07 -16.02
N SER A 31 10.68 5.82 -16.93
CA SER A 31 11.70 5.28 -17.85
C SER A 31 13.10 5.18 -17.22
N PHE A 32 13.25 5.52 -15.94
CA PHE A 32 14.55 5.51 -15.27
C PHE A 32 15.06 4.08 -15.09
N VAL A 33 16.30 3.84 -15.49
CA VAL A 33 17.02 2.58 -15.26
C VAL A 33 18.23 2.82 -14.35
N ASP A 34 19.06 3.81 -14.70
CA ASP A 34 20.23 4.22 -13.92
C ASP A 34 20.54 5.72 -14.15
N PHE A 35 21.57 6.25 -13.48
CA PHE A 35 21.92 7.67 -13.50
C PHE A 35 22.20 8.23 -14.90
N ASP A 36 22.66 7.40 -15.84
CA ASP A 36 22.93 7.74 -17.24
C ASP A 36 22.04 6.98 -18.24
N ASP A 37 21.02 6.25 -17.77
CA ASP A 37 20.11 5.45 -18.59
C ASP A 37 18.63 5.75 -18.26
N THR A 38 17.95 6.32 -19.25
CA THR A 38 16.50 6.60 -19.22
C THR A 38 15.72 5.87 -20.32
N SER A 39 16.30 4.79 -20.85
CA SER A 39 15.72 3.99 -21.94
C SER A 39 14.59 3.04 -21.52
N GLY A 40 14.23 3.04 -20.24
CA GLY A 40 13.18 2.16 -19.70
C GLY A 40 11.84 2.37 -20.40
N ASP A 41 11.09 1.29 -20.56
CA ASP A 41 9.72 1.30 -21.10
C ASP A 41 8.71 1.18 -19.95
N PRO A 42 8.20 2.30 -19.42
CA PRO A 42 7.29 2.28 -18.27
C PRO A 42 5.97 1.57 -18.58
N GLU A 43 5.49 1.61 -19.82
CA GLU A 43 4.22 0.99 -20.21
C GLU A 43 4.33 -0.54 -20.21
N ARG A 44 5.43 -1.08 -20.74
CA ARG A 44 5.70 -2.52 -20.69
C ARG A 44 5.97 -3.01 -19.27
N ILE A 45 6.72 -2.23 -18.47
CA ILE A 45 7.08 -2.58 -17.09
C ILE A 45 5.82 -2.67 -16.23
N THR A 46 5.04 -1.60 -16.17
CA THR A 46 3.82 -1.53 -15.34
C THR A 46 2.78 -2.55 -15.75
N ARG A 47 2.63 -2.80 -17.06
CA ARG A 47 1.74 -3.86 -17.57
C ARG A 47 2.15 -5.23 -17.06
N GLY A 48 3.43 -5.58 -17.16
CA GLY A 48 3.94 -6.86 -16.68
C GLY A 48 3.75 -7.04 -15.17
N GLN A 49 3.97 -5.99 -14.39
CA GLN A 49 3.76 -5.99 -12.94
C GLN A 49 2.28 -6.18 -12.58
N LEU A 50 1.38 -5.45 -13.24
CA LEU A 50 -0.07 -5.60 -13.04
C LEU A 50 -0.56 -6.99 -13.44
N GLU A 51 -0.07 -7.57 -14.54
CA GLU A 51 -0.41 -8.93 -14.96
C GLU A 51 0.06 -9.99 -13.94
N ALA A 52 1.30 -9.86 -13.47
CA ALA A 52 1.84 -10.76 -12.44
C ALA A 52 1.10 -10.64 -11.10
N ALA A 53 0.71 -9.42 -10.70
CA ALA A 53 -0.09 -9.20 -9.50
C ALA A 53 -1.51 -9.75 -9.65
N ALA A 54 -2.16 -9.53 -10.79
CA ALA A 54 -3.53 -9.98 -11.05
C ALA A 54 -3.66 -11.52 -11.13
N ALA A 55 -2.56 -12.25 -11.31
CA ALA A 55 -2.53 -13.70 -11.26
C ALA A 55 -2.55 -14.27 -9.83
N LYS A 56 -2.38 -13.43 -8.80
CA LYS A 56 -2.37 -13.82 -7.38
C LYS A 56 -3.69 -13.46 -6.71
N SER A 57 -4.06 -14.18 -5.66
CA SER A 57 -5.17 -13.77 -4.81
C SER A 57 -4.78 -12.55 -3.96
N TRP A 58 -5.78 -11.81 -3.49
CA TRP A 58 -5.54 -10.72 -2.54
C TRP A 58 -4.85 -11.22 -1.27
N ASP A 59 -5.28 -12.37 -0.74
CA ASP A 59 -4.71 -12.94 0.48
C ASP A 59 -3.23 -13.32 0.28
N ASP A 60 -2.86 -13.86 -0.88
CA ASP A 60 -1.45 -14.16 -1.20
C ASP A 60 -0.60 -12.89 -1.30
N LEU A 61 -1.14 -11.83 -1.93
CA LEU A 61 -0.48 -10.53 -2.05
C LEU A 61 -0.27 -9.91 -0.66
N LEU A 62 -1.31 -9.92 0.18
CA LEU A 62 -1.26 -9.39 1.54
C LEU A 62 -0.27 -10.18 2.40
N ALA A 63 -0.32 -11.50 2.37
CA ALA A 63 0.61 -12.34 3.13
C ALA A 63 2.07 -12.11 2.72
N ALA A 64 2.35 -12.03 1.41
CA ALA A 64 3.69 -11.75 0.91
C ALA A 64 4.19 -10.35 1.32
N HIS A 65 3.32 -9.33 1.23
CA HIS A 65 3.63 -7.97 1.67
C HIS A 65 3.96 -7.92 3.16
N VAL A 66 3.10 -8.51 4.01
CA VAL A 66 3.29 -8.54 5.47
C VAL A 66 4.59 -9.26 5.82
N ALA A 67 4.86 -10.42 5.21
CA ALA A 67 6.08 -11.17 5.47
C ALA A 67 7.35 -10.37 5.14
N GLU A 68 7.39 -9.72 3.97
CA GLU A 68 8.57 -8.95 3.55
C GLU A 68 8.76 -7.67 4.38
N HIS A 69 7.65 -6.97 4.69
CA HIS A 69 7.69 -5.83 5.60
C HIS A 69 8.23 -6.25 6.98
N GLN A 70 7.67 -7.30 7.57
CA GLN A 70 8.08 -7.79 8.88
C GLN A 70 9.54 -8.29 8.90
N ARG A 71 10.03 -8.89 7.81
CA ARG A 71 11.45 -9.29 7.67
C ARG A 71 12.43 -8.13 7.86
N LEU A 72 12.03 -6.91 7.46
CA LEU A 72 12.81 -5.70 7.64
C LEU A 72 12.49 -5.00 8.96
N PHE A 73 11.20 -4.82 9.26
CA PHE A 73 10.71 -4.03 10.38
C PHE A 73 11.03 -4.66 11.74
N HIS A 74 10.94 -6.00 11.86
CA HIS A 74 11.21 -6.70 13.12
C HIS A 74 12.70 -6.91 13.40
N ARG A 75 13.62 -6.30 12.64
CA ARG A 75 15.06 -6.40 12.90
C ARG A 75 15.49 -5.64 14.16
N VAL A 76 14.69 -4.69 14.61
CA VAL A 76 14.97 -3.86 15.78
C VAL A 76 13.75 -3.86 16.68
N GLU A 77 13.97 -4.06 17.97
CA GLU A 77 12.96 -3.97 19.01
C GLU A 77 13.38 -2.91 20.02
N LEU A 78 12.42 -2.10 20.46
CA LEU A 78 12.62 -1.07 21.47
C LEU A 78 11.47 -1.16 22.48
N ASP A 79 11.80 -1.48 23.73
CA ASP A 79 10.87 -1.48 24.85
C ASP A 79 11.16 -0.26 25.74
N LEU A 80 10.16 0.63 25.87
CA LEU A 80 10.20 1.82 26.72
C LEU A 80 9.19 1.74 27.89
N GLY A 81 8.62 0.56 28.14
CA GLY A 81 7.47 0.38 29.03
C GLY A 81 6.13 0.69 28.35
N ARG A 82 5.05 0.78 29.12
CA ARG A 82 3.68 0.97 28.61
C ARG A 82 3.09 2.29 29.11
N SER A 83 2.50 3.06 28.20
CA SER A 83 1.66 4.21 28.55
C SER A 83 0.37 3.74 29.25
N PRO A 84 -0.24 4.57 30.11
CA PRO A 84 -1.58 4.31 30.64
C PRO A 84 -2.59 4.05 29.52
N ALA A 85 -3.55 3.15 29.73
CA ALA A 85 -4.56 2.78 28.72
C ALA A 85 -5.31 4.00 28.17
N ALA A 86 -5.65 4.96 29.05
CA ALA A 86 -6.31 6.21 28.70
C ALA A 86 -5.53 7.10 27.71
N ILE A 87 -4.22 6.86 27.52
CA ILE A 87 -3.36 7.54 26.55
C ILE A 87 -3.09 6.64 25.33
N ALA A 88 -2.84 5.35 25.55
CA ALA A 88 -2.52 4.41 24.47
C ALA A 88 -3.69 4.15 23.51
N GLU A 89 -4.93 4.28 23.99
CA GLU A 89 -6.15 4.08 23.19
C GLU A 89 -6.54 5.31 22.35
N LEU A 90 -5.87 6.44 22.55
CA LEU A 90 -6.14 7.66 21.79
C LEU A 90 -5.62 7.55 20.35
N PRO A 91 -6.29 8.20 19.39
CA PRO A 91 -5.74 8.46 18.06
C PRO A 91 -4.34 9.08 18.13
N THR A 92 -3.50 8.78 17.14
CA THR A 92 -2.09 9.24 17.12
C THR A 92 -1.97 10.77 17.20
N ASP A 93 -2.88 11.52 16.58
CA ASP A 93 -2.94 12.98 16.63
C ASP A 93 -3.21 13.51 18.05
N GLU A 94 -4.17 12.91 18.77
CA GLU A 94 -4.43 13.26 20.17
C GLU A 94 -3.26 12.91 21.10
N ARG A 95 -2.57 11.79 20.84
CA ARG A 95 -1.39 11.38 21.61
C ARG A 95 -0.26 12.41 21.50
N VAL A 96 0.02 12.87 20.28
CA VAL A 96 1.05 13.90 20.03
C VAL A 96 0.68 15.21 20.72
N ALA A 97 -0.57 15.67 20.59
CA ALA A 97 -1.02 16.92 21.19
C ALA A 97 -0.92 16.91 22.73
N ARG A 98 -1.14 15.77 23.39
CA ARG A 98 -0.98 15.63 24.85
C ARG A 98 0.47 15.56 25.30
N PHE A 99 1.33 14.89 24.54
CA PHE A 99 2.76 14.84 24.80
C PHE A 99 3.38 16.26 24.78
N GLU A 100 2.97 17.10 23.81
CA GLU A 100 3.40 18.51 23.76
C GLU A 100 3.00 19.33 25.00
N GLN A 101 1.97 18.91 25.72
CA GLN A 101 1.48 19.56 26.94
C GLN A 101 2.13 19.01 28.22
N GLY A 102 3.05 18.05 28.11
CA GLY A 102 3.72 17.39 29.24
C GLY A 102 2.84 16.42 30.03
N GLY A 103 1.77 15.91 29.40
CA GLY A 103 0.80 15.01 30.02
C GLY A 103 1.10 13.52 29.81
N ASP A 104 2.33 13.11 30.12
CA ASP A 104 2.82 11.73 30.04
C ASP A 104 2.34 10.86 31.23
#